data_AF-A0A6A5SFD0-F1
#
_entry.id   AF-A0A6A5SFD0-F1
#
_cell.length_a   1.000
_cell.length_b   1.000
_cell.length_c   1.000
_cell.angle_alpha   90.00
_cell.angle_beta   90.00
_cell.angle_gamma   90.00
#
_symmetry.space_group_name_H-M   'P 1'
#
loop_
_entity.id
_entity.type
_entity.pdbx_description
1 polymer ?
#
loop_
_entity_poly.entity_id
_entity_poly.type
_entity_poly.pdbx_seq_one_letter_code
_entity_poly.pdbx_strand_id
1 'polypeptide(L)'
;MALRAPFSRAARRATSMTPATSILSPHSLQWRRGNATVAPAQVTPGAKGPTAMVFMNMGGPATTDEVHGFLSMLFADKDLIPLGPFQNYIGPYIARRRTPKIQKQYAEIGGGSPIRKWSEYQASEMCKILDKTSPETAPHKPYVAFRYANPLTEDTYKQLLADGFGGGNGGRAVAFTQYPQYSCSTTGSSLNEIWKWRTRLEGKRASGETGQEVEAEGAIKWSVIDRWPAHPGLVEAFAQNIEKRLAEYPPERRDGVVILFSAHSLPMTVVNRGDPYPSEVAATVYAVMQRLGMKYKYRLVWQSQVGPQPWLGAQTSDTVKEYMKKGQTDMLLVPIAFTSDHIETLYELDKEVIGEDAEGHEGVKRAESLNGSPVFIQALADIAKAHLQSGKACSPQMILRCPKCTSERCLAQKEFFAGQTQQIEAAV
;
A
#
# COMPACT_ATOMS: atom_id res chain seq x y z
N MET A 1 -11.26 -14.59 74.48
CA MET A 1 -12.64 -14.78 75.00
C MET A 1 -13.45 -15.40 73.87
N ALA A 2 -13.53 -16.72 73.73
CA ALA A 2 -14.24 -17.68 74.58
C ALA A 2 -15.78 -17.57 74.46
N LEU A 3 -16.39 -18.65 73.91
CA LEU A 3 -17.69 -19.25 74.30
C LEU A 3 -18.95 -18.47 73.84
N ARG A 4 -20.07 -19.03 73.37
CA ARG A 4 -20.79 -20.33 73.43
C ARG A 4 -21.94 -20.22 72.38
N ALA A 5 -22.22 -21.18 71.48
CA ALA A 5 -23.03 -22.41 71.65
C ALA A 5 -24.59 -22.17 71.51
N PRO A 6 -25.47 -23.20 71.46
CA PRO A 6 -25.75 -24.10 70.30
C PRO A 6 -27.27 -24.53 70.16
N PHE A 7 -27.54 -25.69 69.51
CA PHE A 7 -28.75 -26.56 69.45
C PHE A 7 -29.74 -26.33 68.26
N SER A 8 -30.33 -27.34 67.58
CA SER A 8 -30.57 -28.78 67.85
C SER A 8 -30.91 -29.64 66.60
N ARG A 9 -30.53 -30.94 66.66
CA ARG A 9 -31.01 -32.23 66.06
C ARG A 9 -32.40 -32.25 65.35
N ALA A 10 -32.74 -33.14 64.39
CA ALA A 10 -32.63 -34.61 64.36
C ALA A 10 -32.86 -35.17 62.92
N ALA A 11 -32.06 -36.11 62.39
CA ALA A 11 -32.24 -37.58 62.37
C ALA A 11 -33.17 -38.18 61.28
N ARG A 12 -32.61 -38.91 60.31
CA ARG A 12 -32.69 -40.39 60.16
C ARG A 12 -32.11 -40.85 58.82
N ARG A 13 -31.49 -42.03 58.84
CA ARG A 13 -30.76 -42.71 57.77
C ARG A 13 -31.35 -44.12 57.63
N ALA A 14 -31.55 -44.60 56.41
CA ALA A 14 -31.61 -46.02 55.99
C ALA A 14 -31.45 -46.03 54.45
N THR A 15 -30.33 -46.45 53.85
CA THR A 15 -29.97 -47.83 53.40
C THR A 15 -31.14 -48.54 52.69
N SER A 16 -31.02 -49.11 51.49
CA SER A 16 -29.92 -49.86 50.86
C SER A 16 -30.18 -50.05 49.35
N MET A 17 -29.12 -50.41 48.60
CA MET A 17 -29.02 -51.56 47.68
C MET A 17 -28.08 -51.27 46.50
N THR A 18 -26.89 -51.88 46.59
CA THR A 18 -25.90 -52.14 45.52
C THR A 18 -26.31 -53.36 44.68
N PRO A 19 -25.73 -53.56 43.48
CA PRO A 19 -24.61 -54.51 43.36
C PRO A 19 -23.49 -54.02 42.40
N ALA A 20 -22.23 -54.15 42.82
CA ALA A 20 -21.26 -55.21 42.45
C ALA A 20 -20.46 -54.86 41.17
N THR A 21 -19.29 -54.23 41.31
CA THR A 21 -17.93 -54.83 41.31
C THR A 21 -17.52 -55.56 40.04
N SER A 22 -16.53 -55.00 39.35
CA SER A 22 -15.27 -55.73 39.14
C SER A 22 -14.09 -54.75 39.14
N ILE A 23 -13.08 -55.06 39.95
CA ILE A 23 -11.78 -54.41 40.01
C ILE A 23 -10.80 -55.42 39.45
N LEU A 24 -10.00 -55.05 38.44
CA LEU A 24 -8.64 -55.55 38.26
C LEU A 24 -7.77 -54.41 37.65
N SER A 25 -6.72 -54.06 38.40
CA SER A 25 -5.60 -53.15 38.09
C SER A 25 -4.61 -53.82 37.10
N PRO A 26 -3.42 -53.28 36.75
CA PRO A 26 -2.84 -51.92 36.88
C PRO A 26 -2.11 -51.40 35.60
N HIS A 27 -1.79 -50.10 35.61
CA HIS A 27 -0.62 -49.46 34.97
C HIS A 27 -0.42 -49.59 33.44
N SER A 28 -0.61 -48.49 32.71
CA SER A 28 0.44 -47.86 31.90
C SER A 28 -0.09 -46.66 31.09
N LEU A 29 0.83 -45.71 30.87
CA LEU A 29 0.87 -44.73 29.76
C LEU A 29 0.12 -43.39 29.89
N GLN A 30 0.97 -42.38 30.08
CA GLN A 30 1.10 -41.20 29.22
C GLN A 30 0.21 -39.97 29.45
N TRP A 31 0.91 -38.93 29.92
CA TRP A 31 0.71 -37.52 29.62
C TRP A 31 -0.05 -37.25 28.31
N ARG A 32 -1.29 -36.75 28.43
CA ARG A 32 -1.94 -35.98 27.37
C ARG A 32 -1.90 -34.49 27.75
N ARG A 33 -0.90 -33.78 27.21
CA ARG A 33 -1.03 -32.33 26.98
C ARG A 33 -2.05 -32.17 25.85
N GLY A 34 -3.22 -31.64 26.17
CA GLY A 34 -4.20 -31.23 25.18
C GLY A 34 -3.68 -30.00 24.45
N ASN A 35 -3.39 -30.14 23.16
CA ASN A 35 -3.22 -29.01 22.25
C ASN A 35 -4.60 -28.35 22.04
N ALA A 36 -4.95 -27.41 22.91
CA ALA A 36 -6.05 -26.48 22.65
C ALA A 36 -5.53 -25.41 21.67
N THR A 37 -5.77 -25.61 20.39
CA THR A 37 -5.64 -24.57 19.37
C THR A 37 -6.62 -23.46 19.74
N VAL A 38 -6.11 -22.26 20.07
CA VAL A 38 -6.91 -21.06 20.26
C VAL A 38 -7.59 -20.77 18.92
N ALA A 39 -8.92 -20.91 18.85
CA ALA A 39 -9.68 -20.49 17.69
C ALA A 39 -9.42 -18.99 17.44
N PRO A 40 -9.18 -18.55 16.18
CA PRO A 40 -9.04 -17.13 15.89
C PRO A 40 -10.30 -16.42 16.38
N ALA A 41 -10.11 -15.34 17.15
CA ALA A 41 -11.21 -14.55 17.69
C ALA A 41 -12.09 -14.08 16.52
N GLN A 42 -13.34 -14.54 16.47
CA GLN A 42 -14.29 -14.11 15.46
C GLN A 42 -14.68 -12.66 15.76
N VAL A 43 -14.19 -11.71 14.95
CA VAL A 43 -14.63 -10.32 15.00
C VAL A 43 -16.09 -10.29 14.54
N THR A 44 -17.00 -9.90 15.43
CA THR A 44 -18.42 -9.76 15.10
C THR A 44 -18.59 -8.62 14.10
N PRO A 45 -19.38 -8.80 13.01
CA PRO A 45 -19.70 -7.72 12.09
C PRO A 45 -20.25 -6.49 12.82
N GLY A 46 -19.64 -5.34 12.54
CA GLY A 46 -20.09 -4.04 13.01
C GLY A 46 -21.44 -3.66 12.42
N ALA A 47 -22.06 -2.62 12.99
CA ALA A 47 -23.40 -2.18 12.61
C ALA A 47 -23.55 -1.86 11.10
N LYS A 48 -22.47 -1.46 10.42
CA LYS A 48 -22.47 -1.14 8.98
C LYS A 48 -21.96 -2.28 8.09
N GLY A 49 -21.65 -3.45 8.65
CA GLY A 49 -21.11 -4.61 7.94
C GLY A 49 -19.62 -4.50 7.57
N PRO A 50 -19.04 -5.57 6.99
CA PRO A 50 -17.62 -5.66 6.68
C PRO A 50 -17.17 -4.61 5.66
N THR A 51 -15.89 -4.22 5.73
CA THR A 51 -15.29 -3.25 4.81
C THR A 51 -14.03 -3.83 4.17
N ALA A 52 -13.99 -3.89 2.84
CA ALA A 52 -12.80 -4.28 2.10
C ALA A 52 -11.81 -3.10 2.00
N MET A 53 -10.59 -3.30 2.47
CA MET A 53 -9.50 -2.32 2.35
C MET A 53 -8.56 -2.77 1.24
N VAL A 54 -8.61 -2.09 0.10
CA VAL A 54 -7.92 -2.51 -1.13
C VAL A 54 -6.71 -1.63 -1.38
N PHE A 55 -5.52 -2.14 -1.04
CA PHE A 55 -4.24 -1.47 -1.29
C PHE A 55 -3.90 -1.53 -2.77
N MET A 56 -3.74 -0.36 -3.39
CA MET A 56 -3.36 -0.25 -4.80
C MET A 56 -1.92 0.19 -4.96
N ASN A 57 -1.18 -0.52 -5.80
CA ASN A 57 0.17 -0.14 -6.21
C ASN A 57 0.45 -0.71 -7.62
N MET A 58 1.52 -0.32 -8.27
CA MET A 58 1.98 -0.95 -9.52
C MET A 58 2.35 -2.42 -9.30
N GLY A 59 2.87 -2.72 -8.11
CA GLY A 59 3.40 -4.03 -7.75
C GLY A 59 4.80 -4.26 -8.31
N GLY A 60 5.31 -5.46 -8.10
CA GLY A 60 6.60 -5.89 -8.62
C GLY A 60 6.65 -7.41 -8.68
N PRO A 61 7.46 -7.99 -9.59
CA PRO A 61 7.56 -9.42 -9.76
C PRO A 61 8.07 -10.06 -8.46
N ALA A 62 7.34 -11.03 -7.91
CA ALA A 62 7.71 -11.69 -6.66
C ALA A 62 8.93 -12.60 -6.83
N THR A 63 9.15 -13.08 -8.05
CA THR A 63 10.31 -13.89 -8.45
C THR A 63 10.87 -13.38 -9.77
N THR A 64 12.11 -13.77 -10.10
CA THR A 64 12.73 -13.44 -11.40
C THR A 64 11.94 -13.96 -12.60
N ASP A 65 11.18 -15.04 -12.46
CA ASP A 65 10.42 -15.63 -13.56
C ASP A 65 9.19 -14.79 -13.94
N GLU A 66 8.65 -14.03 -12.99
CA GLU A 66 7.51 -13.14 -13.20
C GLU A 66 7.87 -11.83 -13.93
N VAL A 67 9.17 -11.52 -14.07
CA VAL A 67 9.66 -10.26 -14.67
C VAL A 67 9.11 -10.04 -16.08
N HIS A 68 9.04 -11.09 -16.90
CA HIS A 68 8.53 -10.94 -18.26
C HIS A 68 7.06 -10.53 -18.30
N GLY A 69 6.23 -11.17 -17.47
CA GLY A 69 4.80 -10.85 -17.35
C GLY A 69 4.60 -9.42 -16.84
N PHE A 70 5.35 -9.05 -15.81
CA PHE A 70 5.36 -7.69 -15.26
C PHE A 70 5.69 -6.63 -16.31
N LEU A 71 6.81 -6.77 -17.02
CA LEU A 71 7.21 -5.81 -18.05
C LEU A 71 6.24 -5.78 -19.23
N SER A 72 5.67 -6.92 -19.61
CA SER A 72 4.71 -7.00 -20.72
C SER A 72 3.44 -6.20 -20.40
N MET A 73 2.92 -6.31 -19.18
CA MET A 73 1.77 -5.51 -18.74
C MET A 73 2.11 -4.02 -18.59
N LEU A 74 3.31 -3.70 -18.06
CA LEU A 74 3.79 -2.33 -17.90
C LEU A 74 3.90 -1.60 -19.24
N PHE A 75 4.55 -2.21 -20.25
CA PHE A 75 4.69 -1.60 -21.58
C PHE A 75 3.42 -1.66 -22.42
N ALA A 76 2.44 -2.49 -22.07
CA ALA A 76 1.11 -2.48 -22.70
C ALA A 76 0.20 -1.36 -22.14
N ASP A 77 0.57 -0.75 -21.00
CA ASP A 77 -0.25 0.27 -20.37
C ASP A 77 -0.07 1.66 -21.00
N LYS A 78 -1.12 2.10 -21.68
CA LYS A 78 -1.21 3.42 -22.31
C LYS A 78 -1.32 4.55 -21.30
N ASP A 79 -1.79 4.27 -20.07
CA ASP A 79 -1.94 5.26 -19.01
C ASP A 79 -0.57 5.61 -18.38
N LEU A 80 0.41 4.69 -18.42
CA LEU A 80 1.76 4.86 -17.90
C LEU A 80 2.76 5.31 -18.98
N ILE A 81 2.92 4.53 -20.05
CA ILE A 81 3.90 4.80 -21.12
C ILE A 81 3.16 4.84 -22.46
N PRO A 82 2.74 6.01 -22.96
CA PRO A 82 2.06 6.10 -24.25
C PRO A 82 3.08 5.90 -25.40
N LEU A 83 3.17 4.67 -25.92
CA LEU A 83 4.07 4.30 -27.03
C LEU A 83 3.41 4.42 -28.42
N GLY A 84 2.23 5.03 -28.50
CA GLY A 84 1.49 5.26 -29.74
C GLY A 84 0.56 4.10 -30.16
N PRO A 85 0.03 4.11 -31.40
CA PRO A 85 -1.05 3.21 -31.83
C PRO A 85 -0.66 1.74 -31.87
N PHE A 86 0.63 1.43 -32.08
CA PHE A 86 1.14 0.05 -32.18
C PHE A 86 1.66 -0.51 -30.85
N GLN A 87 1.35 0.14 -29.72
CA GLN A 87 1.84 -0.25 -28.39
C GLN A 87 1.54 -1.72 -28.02
N ASN A 88 0.43 -2.28 -28.49
CA ASN A 88 0.08 -3.69 -28.25
C ASN A 88 1.08 -4.69 -28.88
N TYR A 89 1.81 -4.27 -29.92
CA TYR A 89 2.86 -5.07 -30.57
C TYR A 89 4.26 -4.69 -30.07
N ILE A 90 4.51 -3.39 -29.92
CA ILE A 90 5.79 -2.85 -29.47
C ILE A 90 6.06 -3.23 -28.00
N GLY A 91 5.04 -3.19 -27.14
CA GLY A 91 5.14 -3.45 -25.72
C GLY A 91 5.72 -4.84 -25.42
N PRO A 92 5.13 -5.94 -25.92
CA PRO A 92 5.67 -7.29 -25.75
C PRO A 92 7.10 -7.46 -26.30
N TYR A 93 7.42 -6.81 -27.43
CA TYR A 93 8.77 -6.85 -27.99
C TYR A 93 9.80 -6.16 -27.07
N ILE A 94 9.48 -4.96 -26.57
CA ILE A 94 10.34 -4.24 -25.60
C ILE A 94 10.49 -5.05 -24.32
N ALA A 95 9.38 -5.60 -23.80
CA ALA A 95 9.38 -6.43 -22.60
C ALA A 95 10.32 -7.62 -22.77
N ARG A 96 10.22 -8.38 -23.87
CA ARG A 96 11.11 -9.51 -24.17
C ARG A 96 12.58 -9.08 -24.22
N ARG A 97 12.88 -7.95 -24.87
CA ARG A 97 14.27 -7.45 -24.99
C ARG A 97 14.84 -6.98 -23.66
N ARG A 98 14.02 -6.38 -22.79
CA ARG A 98 14.44 -5.86 -21.47
C ARG A 98 14.47 -6.91 -20.37
N THR A 99 13.68 -7.98 -20.49
CA THR A 99 13.52 -9.02 -19.46
C THR A 99 14.85 -9.54 -18.91
N PRO A 100 15.86 -9.95 -19.72
CA PRO A 100 17.09 -10.51 -19.17
C PRO A 100 17.87 -9.52 -18.29
N LYS A 101 17.91 -8.24 -18.68
CA LYS A 101 18.56 -7.19 -17.87
C LYS A 101 17.84 -7.04 -16.53
N ILE A 102 16.51 -6.89 -16.55
CA ILE A 102 15.72 -6.66 -15.34
C ILE A 102 15.72 -7.89 -14.42
N GLN A 103 15.73 -9.10 -14.96
CA GLN A 103 15.89 -10.34 -14.18
C GLN A 103 17.20 -10.35 -13.41
N LYS A 104 18.30 -9.94 -14.04
CA LYS A 104 19.60 -9.81 -13.36
C LYS A 104 19.52 -8.82 -12.20
N GLN A 105 18.88 -7.66 -12.42
CA GLN A 105 18.70 -6.65 -11.36
C GLN A 105 17.88 -7.19 -10.18
N TYR A 106 16.80 -7.92 -10.43
CA TYR A 106 16.01 -8.57 -9.38
C TYR A 106 16.77 -9.68 -8.66
N ALA A 107 17.53 -10.51 -9.39
CA ALA A 107 18.40 -11.54 -8.79
C ALA A 107 19.41 -10.92 -7.82
N GLU A 108 19.94 -9.77 -8.20
CA GLU A 108 20.94 -9.01 -7.46
C GLU A 108 20.44 -8.37 -6.16
N ILE A 109 19.13 -8.26 -5.95
CA ILE A 109 18.49 -7.73 -4.72
C ILE A 109 17.79 -8.82 -3.89
N GLY A 110 18.03 -10.11 -4.21
CA GLY A 110 17.45 -11.24 -3.48
C GLY A 110 16.42 -12.06 -4.24
N GLY A 111 16.26 -11.86 -5.56
CA GLY A 111 15.47 -12.74 -6.42
C GLY A 111 14.05 -12.27 -6.74
N GLY A 112 13.63 -11.10 -6.26
CA GLY A 112 12.29 -10.56 -6.51
C GLY A 112 12.01 -9.29 -5.72
N SER A 113 10.87 -8.66 -6.01
CA SER A 113 10.41 -7.46 -5.31
C SER A 113 9.77 -7.80 -3.96
N PRO A 114 10.18 -7.17 -2.85
CA PRO A 114 9.54 -7.39 -1.55
C PRO A 114 8.20 -6.63 -1.40
N ILE A 115 7.76 -5.88 -2.41
CA ILE A 115 6.58 -5.01 -2.35
C ILE A 115 5.29 -5.77 -2.00
N ARG A 116 5.13 -7.01 -2.48
CA ARG A 116 3.96 -7.84 -2.17
C ARG A 116 3.89 -8.16 -0.68
N LYS A 117 5.00 -8.66 -0.13
CA LYS A 117 5.13 -8.99 1.29
C LYS A 117 4.81 -7.78 2.16
N TRP A 118 5.37 -6.61 1.85
CA TRP A 118 5.13 -5.40 2.64
C TRP A 118 3.70 -4.89 2.51
N SER A 119 3.12 -4.91 1.30
CA SER A 119 1.74 -4.48 1.08
C SER A 119 0.73 -5.36 1.83
N GLU A 120 0.90 -6.69 1.77
CA GLU A 120 0.05 -7.64 2.48
C GLU A 120 0.19 -7.49 4.01
N TYR A 121 1.41 -7.31 4.50
CA TYR A 121 1.68 -7.07 5.93
C TYR A 121 1.05 -5.76 6.42
N GLN A 122 1.31 -4.65 5.73
CA GLN A 122 0.79 -3.32 6.09
C GLN A 122 -0.75 -3.30 6.05
N ALA A 123 -1.36 -3.87 5.02
CA ALA A 123 -2.82 -3.94 4.91
C ALA A 123 -3.43 -4.75 6.07
N SER A 124 -2.83 -5.90 6.41
CA SER A 124 -3.27 -6.75 7.51
C SER A 124 -3.15 -6.07 8.86
N GLU A 125 -2.00 -5.47 9.18
CA GLU A 125 -1.81 -4.75 10.45
C GLU A 125 -2.69 -3.51 10.56
N MET A 126 -2.87 -2.75 9.48
CA MET A 126 -3.81 -1.63 9.42
C MET A 126 -5.24 -2.11 9.73
N CYS A 127 -5.70 -3.20 9.12
CA CYS A 127 -7.05 -3.74 9.38
C CYS A 127 -7.24 -4.16 10.85
N LYS A 128 -6.21 -4.75 11.49
CA LYS A 128 -6.25 -5.07 12.93
C LYS A 128 -6.40 -3.83 13.82
N ILE A 129 -5.82 -2.70 13.43
CA ILE A 129 -5.98 -1.41 14.13
C ILE A 129 -7.38 -0.85 13.87
N LEU A 130 -7.85 -0.90 12.63
CA LEU A 130 -9.19 -0.43 12.25
C LEU A 130 -10.31 -1.20 12.95
N ASP A 131 -10.20 -2.53 13.11
CA ASP A 131 -11.19 -3.33 13.84
C ASP A 131 -11.34 -2.89 15.31
N LYS A 132 -10.28 -2.34 15.91
CA LYS A 132 -10.32 -1.80 17.28
C LYS A 132 -10.79 -0.36 17.33
N THR A 133 -10.47 0.44 16.30
CA THR A 133 -10.63 1.90 16.33
C THR A 133 -11.82 2.42 15.53
N SER A 134 -12.44 1.58 14.70
CA SER A 134 -13.62 1.81 13.86
C SER A 134 -14.54 0.57 13.85
N PRO A 135 -15.01 0.07 15.02
CA PRO A 135 -15.77 -1.17 15.13
C PRO A 135 -17.08 -1.16 14.34
N GLU A 136 -17.65 0.00 14.03
CA GLU A 136 -18.87 0.16 13.25
C GLU A 136 -18.75 -0.36 11.80
N THR A 137 -17.54 -0.35 11.23
CA THR A 137 -17.23 -0.79 9.86
C THR A 137 -16.46 -2.12 9.81
N ALA A 138 -16.27 -2.75 10.96
CA ALA A 138 -15.60 -4.04 11.09
C ALA A 138 -16.48 -5.22 10.60
N PRO A 139 -15.90 -6.38 10.25
CA PRO A 139 -14.47 -6.62 10.12
C PRO A 139 -13.89 -5.93 8.88
N HIS A 140 -12.69 -5.36 9.03
CA HIS A 140 -11.91 -4.82 7.92
C HIS A 140 -11.10 -5.95 7.29
N LYS A 141 -11.30 -6.19 5.98
CA LYS A 141 -10.63 -7.27 5.25
C LYS A 141 -9.51 -6.69 4.37
N PRO A 142 -8.25 -7.15 4.51
CA PRO A 142 -7.14 -6.64 3.72
C PRO A 142 -7.12 -7.26 2.33
N TYR A 143 -6.95 -6.43 1.31
CA TYR A 143 -6.71 -6.84 -0.07
C TYR A 143 -5.56 -6.05 -0.67
N VAL A 144 -4.81 -6.69 -1.56
CA VAL A 144 -3.81 -6.03 -2.39
C VAL A 144 -4.25 -6.17 -3.84
N ALA A 145 -4.19 -5.09 -4.61
CA ALA A 145 -4.49 -5.05 -6.02
C ALA A 145 -3.35 -4.37 -6.76
N PHE A 146 -2.51 -5.17 -7.42
CA PHE A 146 -1.41 -4.64 -8.21
C PHE A 146 -1.82 -4.41 -9.66
N ARG A 147 -1.16 -3.43 -10.28
CA ARG A 147 -1.43 -3.04 -11.66
C ARG A 147 -0.74 -3.93 -12.68
N TYR A 148 0.45 -4.42 -12.37
CA TYR A 148 1.31 -5.19 -13.28
C TYR A 148 1.91 -6.45 -12.66
N ALA A 149 1.62 -6.77 -11.39
CA ALA A 149 2.11 -7.95 -10.71
C ALA A 149 0.97 -8.70 -10.03
N ASN A 150 1.21 -9.93 -9.60
CA ASN A 150 0.20 -10.71 -8.86
C ASN A 150 0.15 -10.29 -7.39
N PRO A 151 -1.04 -10.19 -6.75
CA PRO A 151 -2.36 -10.36 -7.35
C PRO A 151 -2.76 -9.14 -8.23
N LEU A 152 -3.23 -9.41 -9.45
CA LEU A 152 -3.67 -8.34 -10.36
C LEU A 152 -4.99 -7.74 -9.87
N THR A 153 -5.26 -6.51 -10.29
CA THR A 153 -6.54 -5.83 -10.00
C THR A 153 -7.76 -6.67 -10.40
N GLU A 154 -7.67 -7.41 -11.50
CA GLU A 154 -8.70 -8.36 -11.94
C GLU A 154 -8.94 -9.48 -10.92
N ASP A 155 -7.86 -10.14 -10.48
CA ASP A 155 -7.93 -11.28 -9.58
C ASP A 155 -8.45 -10.86 -8.21
N THR A 156 -7.97 -9.73 -7.71
CA THR A 156 -8.46 -9.14 -6.46
C THR A 156 -9.94 -8.79 -6.55
N TYR A 157 -10.41 -8.29 -7.70
CA TYR A 157 -11.84 -8.01 -7.89
C TYR A 157 -12.69 -9.28 -7.86
N LYS A 158 -12.25 -10.36 -8.53
CA LYS A 158 -12.91 -11.66 -8.46
C LYS A 158 -12.93 -12.20 -7.03
N GLN A 159 -11.86 -12.00 -6.27
CA GLN A 159 -11.80 -12.37 -4.86
C GLN A 159 -12.79 -11.56 -4.01
N LEU A 160 -12.93 -10.25 -4.25
CA LEU A 160 -13.93 -9.42 -3.57
C LEU A 160 -15.35 -9.97 -3.76
N LEU A 161 -15.71 -10.31 -5.01
CA LEU A 161 -17.00 -10.93 -5.34
C LEU A 161 -17.17 -12.28 -4.62
N ALA A 162 -16.14 -13.13 -4.63
CA ALA A 162 -16.16 -14.42 -3.94
C ALA A 162 -16.30 -14.29 -2.41
N ASP A 163 -15.76 -13.22 -1.84
CA ASP A 163 -15.84 -12.92 -0.40
C ASP A 163 -17.15 -12.22 0.01
N GLY A 164 -18.08 -12.05 -0.94
CA GLY A 164 -19.42 -11.52 -0.72
C GLY A 164 -19.54 -10.00 -0.86
N PHE A 165 -18.52 -9.31 -1.37
CA PHE A 165 -18.64 -7.90 -1.76
C PHE A 165 -19.11 -7.81 -3.20
N GLY A 166 -20.24 -7.16 -3.45
CA GLY A 166 -20.78 -6.95 -4.78
C GLY A 166 -21.57 -8.13 -5.29
N GLY A 167 -21.74 -8.19 -6.61
CA GLY A 167 -22.39 -9.33 -7.28
C GLY A 167 -23.83 -9.59 -6.80
N GLY A 168 -24.55 -8.54 -6.41
CA GLY A 168 -25.91 -8.62 -5.86
C GLY A 168 -25.97 -8.57 -4.31
N ASN A 169 -24.84 -8.71 -3.61
CA ASN A 169 -24.79 -8.72 -2.14
C ASN A 169 -24.52 -7.34 -1.52
N GLY A 170 -24.19 -6.34 -2.34
CA GLY A 170 -23.78 -5.02 -1.87
C GLY A 170 -22.43 -5.08 -1.13
N GLY A 171 -22.23 -4.23 -0.14
CA GLY A 171 -20.97 -4.15 0.61
C GLY A 171 -20.12 -2.95 0.22
N ARG A 172 -19.03 -2.75 0.96
CA ARG A 172 -18.21 -1.55 0.90
C ARG A 172 -16.75 -1.88 0.66
N ALA A 173 -16.13 -1.16 -0.28
CA ALA A 173 -14.70 -1.23 -0.53
C ALA A 173 -14.07 0.16 -0.56
N VAL A 174 -12.88 0.28 0.03
CA VAL A 174 -12.03 1.47 -0.01
C VAL A 174 -10.83 1.16 -0.90
N ALA A 175 -10.77 1.80 -2.06
CA ALA A 175 -9.59 1.83 -2.91
C ALA A 175 -8.55 2.76 -2.25
N PHE A 176 -7.53 2.18 -1.62
CA PHE A 176 -6.52 2.93 -0.88
C PHE A 176 -5.21 2.91 -1.65
N THR A 177 -4.88 4.02 -2.31
CA THR A 177 -3.61 4.14 -3.02
C THR A 177 -2.43 4.06 -2.04
N GLN A 178 -1.41 3.29 -2.39
CA GLN A 178 -0.16 3.21 -1.63
C GLN A 178 0.88 4.24 -2.11
N TYR A 179 0.47 5.15 -3.00
CA TYR A 179 1.24 6.33 -3.39
C TYR A 179 0.75 7.54 -2.60
N PRO A 180 1.54 8.10 -1.67
CA PRO A 180 1.12 9.29 -0.94
C PRO A 180 0.82 10.47 -1.88
N GLN A 181 1.60 10.58 -2.95
CA GLN A 181 1.49 11.62 -3.97
C GLN A 181 0.78 11.07 -5.21
N TYR A 182 -0.29 11.72 -5.63
CA TYR A 182 -1.06 11.31 -6.80
C TYR A 182 -0.28 11.60 -8.08
N SER A 183 -0.15 10.60 -8.94
CA SER A 183 0.15 10.77 -10.37
C SER A 183 -0.96 10.11 -11.21
N CYS A 184 -1.28 10.69 -12.37
CA CYS A 184 -2.14 10.02 -13.34
C CYS A 184 -1.52 8.70 -13.83
N SER A 185 -0.19 8.59 -13.81
CA SER A 185 0.53 7.41 -14.27
C SER A 185 0.59 6.28 -13.22
N THR A 186 0.28 6.57 -11.95
CA THR A 186 0.27 5.59 -10.85
C THR A 186 -1.15 5.38 -10.32
N THR A 187 -1.58 6.16 -9.31
CA THR A 187 -2.93 6.11 -8.73
C THR A 187 -4.01 6.21 -9.81
N GLY A 188 -3.83 7.11 -10.78
CA GLY A 188 -4.76 7.24 -11.90
C GLY A 188 -4.92 5.96 -12.70
N SER A 189 -3.81 5.28 -13.05
CA SER A 189 -3.84 4.00 -13.78
C SER A 189 -4.49 2.88 -12.97
N SER A 190 -4.20 2.77 -11.67
CA SER A 190 -4.83 1.79 -10.78
C SER A 190 -6.35 1.98 -10.70
N LEU A 191 -6.81 3.23 -10.53
CA LEU A 191 -8.24 3.54 -10.45
C LEU A 191 -8.97 3.32 -11.76
N ASN A 192 -8.33 3.68 -12.87
CA ASN A 192 -8.77 3.37 -14.21
C ASN A 192 -8.99 1.85 -14.38
N GLU A 193 -8.10 1.01 -13.84
CA GLU A 193 -8.20 -0.45 -13.92
C GLU A 193 -9.31 -1.03 -13.04
N ILE A 194 -9.50 -0.50 -11.82
CA ILE A 194 -10.67 -0.82 -10.98
C ILE A 194 -11.97 -0.49 -11.72
N TRP A 195 -12.08 0.72 -12.28
CA TRP A 195 -13.28 1.14 -13.01
C TRP A 195 -13.59 0.23 -14.21
N LYS A 196 -12.56 -0.17 -14.96
CA LYS A 196 -12.68 -1.13 -16.06
C LYS A 196 -13.22 -2.48 -15.59
N TRP A 197 -12.66 -3.06 -14.51
CA TRP A 197 -13.09 -4.38 -14.03
C TRP A 197 -14.45 -4.35 -13.35
N ARG A 198 -14.75 -3.31 -12.58
CA ARG A 198 -16.10 -3.04 -12.08
C ARG A 198 -17.11 -3.02 -13.22
N THR A 199 -16.83 -2.28 -14.28
CA THR A 199 -17.74 -2.19 -15.44
C THR A 199 -17.91 -3.52 -16.16
N ARG A 200 -16.87 -4.37 -16.19
CA ARG A 200 -16.90 -5.70 -16.82
C ARG A 200 -17.58 -6.76 -15.97
N LEU A 201 -17.46 -6.71 -14.64
CA LEU A 201 -17.90 -7.76 -13.72
C LEU A 201 -19.23 -7.41 -13.02
N GLU A 202 -19.52 -6.13 -12.82
CA GLU A 202 -20.76 -5.65 -12.16
C GLU A 202 -21.58 -4.72 -13.06
N GLY A 203 -21.08 -4.29 -14.21
CA GLY A 203 -21.83 -3.47 -15.16
C GLY A 203 -22.85 -4.30 -15.96
N LYS A 204 -23.71 -3.62 -16.73
CA LYS A 204 -24.78 -4.26 -17.51
C LYS A 204 -24.32 -5.33 -18.52
N ARG A 205 -23.06 -5.25 -18.98
CA ARG A 205 -22.43 -6.30 -19.81
C ARG A 205 -22.23 -7.63 -19.06
N ALA A 206 -22.11 -7.59 -17.73
CA ALA A 206 -22.05 -8.77 -16.88
C ALA A 206 -23.44 -9.38 -16.65
N SER A 207 -24.49 -8.55 -16.60
CA SER A 207 -25.88 -8.98 -16.40
C SER A 207 -26.64 -9.31 -17.69
N GLY A 208 -26.04 -9.11 -18.87
CA GLY A 208 -26.61 -9.49 -20.17
C GLY A 208 -27.53 -8.44 -20.83
N GLU A 209 -27.60 -7.22 -20.32
CA GLU A 209 -28.49 -6.17 -20.82
C GLU A 209 -27.74 -5.07 -21.61
N THR A 210 -28.28 -4.64 -22.76
CA THR A 210 -27.72 -3.53 -23.57
C THR A 210 -28.55 -2.24 -23.44
N GLY A 211 -28.08 -1.28 -22.63
CA GLY A 211 -28.68 0.06 -22.46
C GLY A 211 -27.94 0.93 -21.42
N GLN A 212 -28.21 2.25 -21.38
CA GLN A 212 -27.52 3.26 -20.53
C GLN A 212 -27.64 3.03 -19.01
N GLU A 213 -26.69 3.61 -18.26
CA GLU A 213 -26.29 3.36 -16.86
C GLU A 213 -27.43 3.46 -15.81
N VAL A 214 -27.61 2.39 -15.04
CA VAL A 214 -28.21 2.40 -13.71
C VAL A 214 -27.40 1.42 -12.85
N GLU A 215 -27.17 1.79 -11.60
CA GLU A 215 -26.45 0.99 -10.61
C GLU A 215 -27.02 -0.43 -10.52
N ALA A 216 -26.16 -1.44 -10.70
CA ALA A 216 -26.57 -2.79 -10.41
C ALA A 216 -26.89 -2.87 -8.91
N GLU A 217 -28.16 -3.08 -8.60
CA GLU A 217 -28.61 -3.34 -7.24
C GLU A 217 -27.70 -4.42 -6.62
N GLY A 218 -27.04 -4.09 -5.51
CA GLY A 218 -26.06 -4.98 -4.88
C GLY A 218 -24.65 -4.98 -5.47
N ALA A 219 -24.24 -3.97 -6.25
CA ALA A 219 -22.84 -3.72 -6.58
C ALA A 219 -22.02 -3.23 -5.36
N ILE A 220 -20.69 -3.32 -5.46
CA ILE A 220 -19.80 -2.80 -4.41
C ILE A 220 -19.93 -1.27 -4.33
N LYS A 221 -20.17 -0.73 -3.12
CA LYS A 221 -20.08 0.70 -2.83
C LYS A 221 -18.61 1.08 -2.66
N TRP A 222 -18.08 1.81 -3.63
CA TRP A 222 -16.67 2.19 -3.67
C TRP A 222 -16.45 3.58 -3.08
N SER A 223 -15.36 3.72 -2.35
CA SER A 223 -14.74 5.01 -2.04
C SER A 223 -13.24 4.90 -2.28
N VAL A 224 -12.56 6.04 -2.35
CA VAL A 224 -11.13 6.09 -2.67
C VAL A 224 -10.41 7.07 -1.75
N ILE A 225 -9.29 6.59 -1.21
CA ILE A 225 -8.25 7.42 -0.63
C ILE A 225 -7.21 7.60 -1.73
N ASP A 226 -7.32 8.69 -2.50
CA ASP A 226 -6.56 8.88 -3.74
C ASP A 226 -5.22 9.59 -3.55
N ARG A 227 -5.00 10.24 -2.40
CA ARG A 227 -3.74 10.92 -2.06
C ARG A 227 -3.66 11.24 -0.57
N TRP A 228 -2.45 11.38 -0.06
CA TRP A 228 -2.16 11.67 1.35
C TRP A 228 -0.73 12.20 1.56
N PRO A 229 -0.27 13.20 0.77
CA PRO A 229 1.15 13.56 0.64
C PRO A 229 1.77 14.15 1.91
N ALA A 230 1.00 14.86 2.73
CA ALA A 230 1.50 15.55 3.92
C ALA A 230 0.82 15.03 5.22
N HIS A 231 0.37 13.78 5.23
CA HIS A 231 -0.22 13.21 6.44
C HIS A 231 0.79 13.22 7.60
N PRO A 232 0.44 13.70 8.81
CA PRO A 232 1.39 13.83 9.92
C PRO A 232 2.13 12.53 10.27
N GLY A 233 1.44 11.38 10.25
CA GLY A 233 2.07 10.09 10.52
C GLY A 233 3.03 9.62 9.42
N LEU A 234 2.81 10.02 8.15
CA LEU A 234 3.77 9.78 7.07
C LEU A 234 5.03 10.63 7.27
N VAL A 235 4.82 11.92 7.56
CA VAL A 235 5.89 12.89 7.82
C VAL A 235 6.75 12.44 9.00
N GLU A 236 6.12 11.99 10.09
CA GLU A 236 6.82 11.46 11.26
C GLU A 236 7.63 10.21 10.92
N ALA A 237 7.06 9.26 10.18
CA ALA A 237 7.77 8.05 9.80
C ALA A 237 9.02 8.34 8.95
N PHE A 238 8.93 9.28 7.99
CA PHE A 238 10.11 9.73 7.24
C PHE A 238 11.13 10.46 8.13
N ALA A 239 10.67 11.37 8.99
CA ALA A 239 11.55 12.11 9.89
C ALA A 239 12.35 11.17 10.80
N GLN A 240 11.70 10.15 11.38
CA GLN A 240 12.35 9.15 12.23
C GLN A 240 13.40 8.34 11.46
N ASN A 241 13.09 7.89 10.23
CA ASN A 241 14.06 7.15 9.41
C ASN A 241 15.26 8.03 9.03
N ILE A 242 15.04 9.32 8.75
CA ILE A 242 16.09 10.30 8.47
C ILE A 242 16.96 10.53 9.71
N GLU A 243 16.36 10.82 10.87
CA GLU A 243 17.07 11.05 12.13
C GLU A 243 17.92 9.83 12.52
N LYS A 244 17.34 8.63 12.41
CA LYS A 244 18.04 7.36 12.64
C LYS A 244 19.27 7.23 11.75
N ARG A 245 19.16 7.52 10.46
CA ARG A 245 20.28 7.40 9.52
C ARG A 245 21.32 8.51 9.70
N LEU A 246 20.89 9.72 10.02
CA LEU A 246 21.78 10.85 10.35
C LEU A 246 22.60 10.55 11.62
N ALA A 247 22.04 9.82 12.59
CA ALA A 247 22.75 9.42 13.81
C ALA A 247 23.98 8.54 13.54
N GLU A 248 24.07 7.89 12.38
CA GLU A 248 25.22 7.09 11.99
C GLU A 248 26.36 7.91 11.37
N TYR A 249 26.16 9.20 11.09
CA TYR A 249 27.24 10.10 10.71
C TYR A 249 28.02 10.54 11.95
N PRO A 250 29.34 10.74 11.85
CA PRO A 250 30.13 11.33 12.92
C PRO A 250 29.52 12.67 13.38
N PRO A 251 29.44 12.95 14.70
CA PRO A 251 28.77 14.14 15.23
C PRO A 251 29.24 15.46 14.58
N GLU A 252 30.54 15.56 14.29
CA GLU A 252 31.19 16.72 13.68
C GLU A 252 30.81 16.95 12.21
N ARG A 253 30.37 15.92 11.49
CA ARG A 253 29.95 16.01 10.08
C ARG A 253 28.45 16.02 9.89
N ARG A 254 27.69 15.53 10.88
CA ARG A 254 26.23 15.30 10.80
C ARG A 254 25.44 16.54 10.35
N ASP A 255 25.78 17.71 10.88
CA ASP A 255 25.08 18.96 10.55
C ASP A 255 25.41 19.48 9.14
N GLY A 256 26.49 18.97 8.54
CA GLY A 256 26.89 19.25 7.16
C GLY A 256 26.29 18.30 6.12
N VAL A 257 25.59 17.25 6.53
CA VAL A 257 24.97 16.27 5.61
C VAL A 257 23.92 16.97 4.74
N VAL A 258 23.97 16.71 3.43
CA VAL A 258 22.95 17.17 2.48
C VAL A 258 21.91 16.07 2.29
N ILE A 259 20.63 16.37 2.53
CA ILE A 259 19.53 15.44 2.33
C ILE A 259 19.04 15.54 0.88
N LEU A 260 19.10 14.45 0.14
CA LEU A 260 18.60 14.33 -1.22
C LEU A 260 17.33 13.48 -1.21
N PHE A 261 16.18 14.13 -1.25
CA PHE A 261 14.90 13.46 -1.45
C PHE A 261 14.81 13.00 -2.89
N SER A 262 14.84 11.69 -3.11
CA SER A 262 14.79 11.07 -4.43
C SER A 262 13.38 10.50 -4.68
N ALA A 263 12.75 10.96 -5.75
CA ALA A 263 11.45 10.52 -6.20
C ALA A 263 11.54 10.02 -7.64
N HIS A 264 10.69 9.08 -8.06
CA HIS A 264 10.68 8.64 -9.46
C HIS A 264 10.30 9.79 -10.37
N SER A 265 11.05 10.00 -11.46
CA SER A 265 10.83 11.11 -12.39
C SER A 265 9.59 10.89 -13.26
N LEU A 266 9.14 11.96 -13.93
CA LEU A 266 8.08 11.90 -14.93
C LEU A 266 8.57 12.49 -16.27
N PRO A 267 8.12 11.95 -17.41
CA PRO A 267 8.34 12.62 -18.69
C PRO A 267 7.76 14.04 -18.67
N MET A 268 8.46 15.01 -19.26
CA MET A 268 8.00 16.40 -19.27
C MET A 268 6.65 16.57 -19.99
N THR A 269 6.29 15.66 -20.89
CA THR A 269 4.96 15.63 -21.53
C THR A 269 3.84 15.37 -20.52
N VAL A 270 4.08 14.51 -19.51
CA VAL A 270 3.14 14.23 -18.42
C VAL A 270 3.08 15.41 -17.45
N VAL A 271 4.23 15.96 -17.06
CA VAL A 271 4.31 17.16 -16.20
C VAL A 271 3.57 18.34 -16.85
N ASN A 272 3.86 18.64 -18.11
CA ASN A 272 3.27 19.76 -18.86
C ASN A 272 1.80 19.54 -19.24
N ARG A 273 1.26 18.32 -19.06
CA ARG A 273 -0.19 18.05 -19.11
C ARG A 273 -0.91 18.57 -17.86
N GLY A 274 -0.16 18.83 -16.80
CA GLY A 274 -0.60 19.30 -15.49
C GLY A 274 -0.84 18.15 -14.51
N ASP A 275 0.08 17.18 -14.47
CA ASP A 275 0.08 16.12 -13.47
C ASP A 275 0.41 16.70 -12.08
N PRO A 276 -0.33 16.37 -11.01
CA PRO A 276 -0.14 16.98 -9.68
C PRO A 276 1.05 16.38 -8.90
N TYR A 277 1.66 15.30 -9.38
CA TYR A 277 2.70 14.59 -8.63
C TYR A 277 3.88 15.47 -8.20
N PRO A 278 4.48 16.33 -9.06
CA PRO A 278 5.65 17.10 -8.64
C PRO A 278 5.37 18.06 -7.48
N SER A 279 4.19 18.68 -7.44
CA SER A 279 3.81 19.59 -6.35
C SER A 279 3.49 18.83 -5.07
N GLU A 280 2.85 17.65 -5.16
CA GLU A 280 2.57 16.81 -3.99
C GLU A 280 3.84 16.20 -3.37
N VAL A 281 4.82 15.83 -4.19
CA VAL A 281 6.15 15.40 -3.70
C VAL A 281 6.86 16.56 -3.00
N ALA A 282 6.86 17.75 -3.61
CA ALA A 282 7.44 18.94 -2.98
C ALA A 282 6.76 19.28 -1.64
N ALA A 283 5.43 19.12 -1.54
CA ALA A 283 4.70 19.30 -0.29
C ALA A 283 5.12 18.29 0.79
N THR A 284 5.30 17.01 0.42
CA THR A 284 5.81 15.96 1.32
C THR A 284 7.19 16.32 1.85
N VAL A 285 8.11 16.67 0.94
CA VAL A 285 9.49 17.07 1.29
C VAL A 285 9.48 18.26 2.25
N TYR A 286 8.70 19.30 1.95
CA TYR A 286 8.64 20.49 2.78
C TYR A 286 8.09 20.18 4.18
N ALA A 287 7.06 19.34 4.28
CA ALA A 287 6.50 18.92 5.57
C ALA A 287 7.50 18.11 6.41
N VAL A 288 8.27 17.21 5.79
CA VAL A 288 9.36 16.47 6.46
C VAL A 288 10.45 17.43 6.94
N MET A 289 10.88 18.37 6.11
CA MET A 289 11.91 19.33 6.51
C MET A 289 11.43 20.29 7.62
N GLN A 290 10.15 20.65 7.65
CA GLN A 290 9.54 21.38 8.77
C GLN A 290 9.61 20.55 10.06
N ARG A 291 9.26 19.27 10.01
CA ARG A 291 9.35 18.36 11.16
C ARG A 291 10.79 18.17 11.66
N LEU A 292 11.78 18.26 10.77
CA LEU A 292 13.21 18.24 11.11
C LEU A 292 13.77 19.61 11.55
N GLY A 293 12.91 20.61 11.74
CA GLY A 293 13.28 21.95 12.20
C GLY A 293 14.08 22.77 11.19
N MET A 294 14.01 22.43 9.89
CA MET A 294 14.77 23.09 8.81
C MET A 294 16.28 23.14 9.04
N LYS A 295 16.82 22.20 9.84
CA LYS A 295 18.22 22.20 10.27
C LYS A 295 19.19 21.85 9.13
N TYR A 296 18.81 20.92 8.26
CA TYR A 296 19.71 20.36 7.24
C TYR A 296 19.48 20.98 5.87
N LYS A 297 20.56 21.08 5.08
CA LYS A 297 20.48 21.44 3.66
C LYS A 297 19.79 20.30 2.91
N TYR A 298 18.90 20.63 1.98
CA TYR A 298 18.20 19.59 1.19
C TYR A 298 17.94 19.98 -0.25
N ARG A 299 17.69 18.96 -1.09
CA ARG A 299 17.15 19.08 -2.45
C ARG A 299 16.14 17.97 -2.72
N LEU A 300 15.16 18.28 -3.56
CA LEU A 300 14.32 17.30 -4.23
C LEU A 300 14.93 17.01 -5.60
N VAL A 301 15.23 15.74 -5.86
CA VAL A 301 15.81 15.21 -7.09
C VAL A 301 14.98 14.04 -7.59
N TRP A 302 15.20 13.67 -8.85
CA TRP A 302 14.37 12.69 -9.53
C TRP A 302 15.22 11.56 -10.10
N GLN A 303 14.73 10.33 -9.97
CA GLN A 303 15.44 9.13 -10.40
C GLN A 303 14.70 8.39 -11.53
N SER A 304 15.32 7.34 -12.05
CA SER A 304 14.74 6.39 -12.99
C SER A 304 14.28 6.96 -14.34
N GLN A 305 14.99 7.95 -14.89
CA GLN A 305 14.76 8.41 -16.26
C GLN A 305 15.04 7.29 -17.27
N VAL A 306 14.08 7.02 -18.17
CA VAL A 306 14.26 6.02 -19.23
C VAL A 306 13.99 6.60 -20.62
N GLY A 307 14.88 6.25 -21.57
CA GLY A 307 14.73 6.64 -22.97
C GLY A 307 15.15 8.08 -23.27
N PRO A 308 15.02 8.50 -24.55
CA PRO A 308 15.63 9.73 -25.05
C PRO A 308 14.77 11.00 -24.84
N GLN A 309 13.54 10.85 -24.34
CA GLN A 309 12.64 11.99 -24.15
C GLN A 309 13.10 12.85 -22.96
N PRO A 310 12.70 14.14 -22.87
CA PRO A 310 12.97 14.96 -21.70
C PRO A 310 12.16 14.53 -20.47
N TRP A 311 12.82 14.46 -19.32
CA TRP A 311 12.23 14.13 -18.02
C TRP A 311 12.40 15.27 -17.01
N LEU A 312 11.59 15.24 -15.96
CA LEU A 312 11.72 16.16 -14.85
C LEU A 312 13.06 15.96 -14.13
N GLY A 313 13.86 17.02 -14.09
CA GLY A 313 15.16 17.05 -13.41
C GLY A 313 15.13 17.86 -12.10
N ALA A 314 16.23 17.90 -11.34
CA ALA A 314 17.55 17.30 -11.61
C ALA A 314 17.60 15.77 -11.35
N GLN A 315 18.46 15.05 -12.07
CA GLN A 315 18.64 13.60 -11.91
C GLN A 315 19.42 13.26 -10.63
N THR A 316 19.01 12.21 -9.91
CA THR A 316 19.64 11.80 -8.63
C THR A 316 21.11 11.41 -8.82
N SER A 317 21.42 10.53 -9.77
CA SER A 317 22.80 10.11 -10.10
C SER A 317 23.71 11.30 -10.42
N ASP A 318 23.27 12.17 -11.34
CA ASP A 318 24.02 13.36 -11.74
C ASP A 318 24.21 14.32 -10.56
N THR A 319 23.18 14.51 -9.73
CA THR A 319 23.26 15.41 -8.58
C THR A 319 24.29 14.93 -7.55
N VAL A 320 24.33 13.62 -7.28
CA VAL A 320 25.34 13.03 -6.38
C VAL A 320 26.74 13.27 -6.93
N LYS A 321 26.99 12.95 -8.22
CA LYS A 321 28.27 13.20 -8.90
C LYS A 321 28.70 14.66 -8.82
N GLU A 322 27.79 15.58 -9.13
CA GLU A 322 28.09 17.02 -9.14
C GLU A 322 28.34 17.59 -7.73
N TYR A 323 27.70 17.04 -6.68
CA TYR A 323 28.01 17.42 -5.31
C TYR A 323 29.37 16.90 -4.85
N MET A 324 29.73 15.67 -5.22
CA MET A 324 31.06 15.12 -4.89
C MET A 324 32.19 15.90 -5.56
N LYS A 325 32.02 16.32 -6.82
CA LYS A 325 32.98 17.23 -7.50
C LYS A 325 33.19 18.55 -6.77
N LYS A 326 32.20 18.99 -5.99
CA LYS A 326 32.24 20.21 -5.16
C LYS A 326 32.71 19.96 -3.72
N GLY A 327 33.16 18.74 -3.41
CA GLY A 327 33.65 18.35 -2.08
C GLY A 327 32.55 17.98 -1.09
N GLN A 328 31.29 17.91 -1.50
CA GLN A 328 30.20 17.41 -0.64
C GLN A 328 30.13 15.89 -0.77
N THR A 329 30.68 15.19 0.21
CA THR A 329 30.76 13.72 0.24
C THR A 329 29.83 13.07 1.26
N ASP A 330 29.22 13.87 2.14
CA ASP A 330 28.19 13.43 3.08
C ASP A 330 26.79 13.74 2.56
N MET A 331 26.08 12.72 2.05
CA MET A 331 24.76 12.87 1.46
C MET A 331 23.82 11.76 1.92
N LEU A 332 22.59 12.12 2.26
CA LEU A 332 21.55 11.18 2.66
C LEU A 332 20.45 11.12 1.60
N LEU A 333 20.39 10.01 0.87
CA LEU A 333 19.33 9.69 -0.09
C LEU A 333 18.05 9.27 0.66
N VAL A 334 16.91 9.88 0.34
CA VAL A 334 15.62 9.56 0.97
C VAL A 334 14.61 9.16 -0.11
N PRO A 335 14.13 7.90 -0.15
CA PRO A 335 13.09 7.49 -1.09
C PRO A 335 11.73 8.06 -0.67
N ILE A 336 11.39 9.26 -1.15
CA ILE A 336 10.28 10.07 -0.59
C ILE A 336 8.91 9.75 -1.19
N ALA A 337 8.88 9.10 -2.37
CA ALA A 337 7.67 8.85 -3.15
C ALA A 337 7.21 7.39 -3.16
N PHE A 338 7.87 6.53 -2.38
CA PHE A 338 7.53 5.12 -2.23
C PHE A 338 7.70 4.68 -0.77
N THR A 339 6.85 3.76 -0.33
CA THR A 339 6.70 3.42 1.09
C THR A 339 7.36 2.10 1.48
N SER A 340 7.77 1.29 0.50
CA SER A 340 8.41 0.00 0.73
C SER A 340 9.64 -0.16 -0.15
N ASP A 341 10.58 -1.01 0.25
CA ASP A 341 11.70 -1.34 -0.63
C ASP A 341 11.22 -1.99 -1.94
N HIS A 342 11.90 -1.66 -3.02
CA HIS A 342 11.62 -2.07 -4.39
C HIS A 342 12.90 -1.90 -5.22
N ILE A 343 12.85 -2.21 -6.51
CA ILE A 343 14.05 -2.21 -7.36
C ILE A 343 14.71 -0.81 -7.43
N GLU A 344 13.90 0.25 -7.41
CA GLU A 344 14.34 1.64 -7.42
C GLU A 344 15.10 2.04 -6.13
N THR A 345 14.93 1.34 -5.01
CA THR A 345 15.74 1.59 -3.79
C THR A 345 16.92 0.63 -3.70
N LEU A 346 16.66 -0.67 -3.79
CA LEU A 346 17.66 -1.71 -3.52
C LEU A 346 18.68 -1.87 -4.65
N TYR A 347 18.33 -1.50 -5.87
CA TYR A 347 19.24 -1.57 -7.01
C TYR A 347 19.72 -0.17 -7.40
N GLU A 348 18.81 0.72 -7.77
CA GLU A 348 19.21 2.03 -8.31
C GLU A 348 19.90 2.90 -7.25
N LEU A 349 19.33 3.07 -6.05
CA LEU A 349 20.00 3.89 -5.02
C LEU A 349 21.18 3.16 -4.37
N ASP A 350 21.01 1.90 -3.95
CA ASP A 350 22.05 1.20 -3.18
C ASP A 350 23.21 0.69 -4.04
N LYS A 351 22.95 0.18 -5.25
CA LYS A 351 24.01 -0.33 -6.13
C LYS A 351 24.51 0.70 -7.11
N GLU A 352 23.63 1.30 -7.91
CA GLU A 352 24.08 2.25 -8.94
C GLU A 352 24.56 3.57 -8.30
N VAL A 353 23.73 4.24 -7.48
CA VAL A 353 24.12 5.55 -6.93
C VAL A 353 25.16 5.44 -5.81
N ILE A 354 24.93 4.59 -4.80
CA ILE A 354 25.88 4.46 -3.68
C ILE A 354 27.09 3.61 -4.08
N GLY A 355 26.85 2.47 -4.74
CA GLY A 355 27.90 1.50 -5.07
C GLY A 355 28.79 1.90 -6.25
N GLU A 356 28.23 2.51 -7.30
CA GLU A 356 28.99 2.87 -8.51
C GLU A 356 29.29 4.38 -8.55
N ASP A 357 28.28 5.25 -8.41
CA ASP A 357 28.48 6.69 -8.58
C ASP A 357 29.25 7.32 -7.42
N ALA A 358 29.03 6.84 -6.20
CA ALA A 358 29.70 7.28 -4.98
C ALA A 358 30.79 6.30 -4.49
N GLU A 359 31.35 5.50 -5.40
CA GLU A 359 32.40 4.54 -5.09
C GLU A 359 33.56 5.23 -4.32
N GLY A 360 33.96 4.65 -3.17
CA GLY A 360 34.98 5.21 -2.29
C GLY A 360 34.51 6.31 -1.34
N HIS A 361 33.23 6.70 -1.36
CA HIS A 361 32.66 7.73 -0.49
C HIS A 361 31.62 7.17 0.50
N GLU A 362 32.09 6.72 1.66
CA GLU A 362 31.23 6.14 2.74
C GLU A 362 30.20 7.12 3.34
N GLY A 363 30.31 8.42 3.03
CA GLY A 363 29.38 9.46 3.46
C GLY A 363 28.07 9.48 2.68
N VAL A 364 27.95 8.76 1.56
CA VAL A 364 26.68 8.64 0.83
C VAL A 364 25.88 7.46 1.36
N LYS A 365 24.74 7.75 1.98
CA LYS A 365 23.88 6.74 2.63
C LYS A 365 22.44 6.88 2.15
N ARG A 366 21.66 5.80 2.26
CA ARG A 366 20.20 5.81 2.02
C ARG A 366 19.43 5.64 3.33
N ALA A 367 18.38 6.44 3.53
CA ALA A 367 17.40 6.24 4.61
C ALA A 367 16.56 4.98 4.35
N GLU A 368 16.21 4.27 5.42
CA GLU A 368 15.37 3.07 5.33
C GLU A 368 14.00 3.41 4.71
N SER A 369 13.48 2.51 3.87
CA SER A 369 12.09 2.59 3.41
C SER A 369 11.11 2.41 4.59
N LEU A 370 9.86 2.85 4.46
CA LEU A 370 8.92 2.80 5.60
C LEU A 370 8.58 1.37 6.00
N ASN A 371 8.47 0.44 5.04
CA ASN A 371 8.39 -1.01 5.26
C ASN A 371 7.42 -1.38 6.41
N GLY A 372 7.90 -2.07 7.45
CA GLY A 372 7.11 -2.48 8.60
C GLY A 372 7.06 -1.46 9.74
N SER A 373 7.36 -0.18 9.50
CA SER A 373 7.36 0.86 10.54
C SER A 373 5.99 0.93 11.25
N PRO A 374 5.95 0.72 12.59
CA PRO A 374 4.70 0.81 13.34
C PRO A 374 4.04 2.20 13.25
N VAL A 375 4.85 3.26 13.17
CA VAL A 375 4.37 4.64 13.00
C VAL A 375 3.67 4.80 11.66
N PHE A 376 4.24 4.23 10.59
CA PHE A 376 3.63 4.26 9.27
C PHE A 376 2.35 3.43 9.20
N ILE A 377 2.33 2.24 9.81
CA ILE A 377 1.12 1.40 9.87
C ILE A 377 -0.01 2.09 10.64
N GLN A 378 0.31 2.75 11.75
CA GLN A 378 -0.66 3.57 12.48
C GLN A 378 -1.18 4.72 11.60
N ALA A 379 -0.30 5.38 10.84
CA ALA A 379 -0.69 6.44 9.92
C ALA A 379 -1.67 5.94 8.84
N LEU A 380 -1.45 4.75 8.27
CA LEU A 380 -2.38 4.13 7.31
C LEU A 380 -3.76 3.90 7.94
N ALA A 381 -3.81 3.44 9.20
CA ALA A 381 -5.06 3.23 9.92
C ALA A 381 -5.77 4.55 10.24
N ASP A 382 -5.03 5.59 10.63
CA ASP A 382 -5.58 6.92 10.91
C ASP A 382 -6.18 7.55 9.64
N ILE A 383 -5.48 7.43 8.50
CA ILE A 383 -5.97 7.89 7.19
C ILE A 383 -7.26 7.15 6.81
N ALA A 384 -7.26 5.82 6.91
CA ALA A 384 -8.43 5.00 6.57
C ALA A 384 -9.62 5.30 7.49
N LYS A 385 -9.39 5.45 8.79
CA LYS A 385 -10.42 5.82 9.77
C LYS A 385 -11.00 7.20 9.45
N ALA A 386 -10.16 8.20 9.23
CA ALA A 386 -10.61 9.55 8.89
C ALA A 386 -11.46 9.56 7.60
N HIS A 387 -11.06 8.78 6.60
CA HIS A 387 -11.83 8.60 5.37
C HIS A 387 -13.21 7.99 5.64
N LEU A 388 -13.27 6.86 6.36
CA LEU A 388 -14.53 6.18 6.70
C LEU A 388 -15.49 7.07 7.51
N GLN A 389 -14.96 7.93 8.38
CA GLN A 389 -15.74 8.87 9.18
C GLN A 389 -16.19 10.11 8.40
N SER A 390 -15.47 10.47 7.32
CA SER A 390 -15.73 11.70 6.58
C SER A 390 -17.04 11.71 5.79
N GLY A 391 -17.59 10.52 5.48
CA GLY A 391 -18.74 10.37 4.58
C GLY A 391 -18.43 10.69 3.11
N LYS A 392 -17.19 11.02 2.75
CA LYS A 392 -16.79 11.40 1.40
C LYS A 392 -16.29 10.20 0.61
N ALA A 393 -16.65 10.13 -0.67
CA ALA A 393 -16.15 9.05 -1.52
C ALA A 393 -14.74 9.29 -2.06
N CYS A 394 -14.29 10.54 -2.22
CA CYS A 394 -12.98 10.88 -2.78
C CYS A 394 -12.51 12.28 -2.34
N SER A 395 -11.24 12.61 -2.62
CA SER A 395 -10.73 13.97 -2.35
C SER A 395 -11.30 15.01 -3.32
N PRO A 396 -11.34 16.31 -2.95
CA PRO A 396 -11.71 17.38 -3.89
C PRO A 396 -10.77 17.52 -5.09
N GLN A 397 -9.52 17.09 -4.99
CA GLN A 397 -8.61 17.07 -6.15
C GLN A 397 -8.91 15.89 -7.08
N MET A 398 -9.58 14.85 -6.59
CA MET A 398 -9.95 13.71 -7.42
C MET A 398 -10.93 14.08 -8.52
N ILE A 399 -11.80 15.06 -8.32
CA ILE A 399 -12.77 15.50 -9.33
C ILE A 399 -12.13 16.41 -10.41
N LEU A 400 -10.95 16.95 -10.16
CA LEU A 400 -10.25 17.80 -11.12
C LEU A 400 -9.37 16.96 -12.06
N ARG A 401 -9.61 17.03 -13.37
CA ARG A 401 -8.72 16.43 -14.39
C ARG A 401 -7.52 17.35 -14.64
N CYS A 402 -6.40 16.76 -15.09
CA CYS A 402 -5.29 17.57 -15.60
C CYS A 402 -5.80 18.53 -16.70
N PRO A 403 -5.32 19.79 -16.75
CA PRO A 403 -5.77 20.79 -17.71
C PRO A 403 -5.76 20.34 -19.18
N LYS A 404 -4.80 19.50 -19.58
CA LYS A 404 -4.68 18.97 -20.95
C LYS A 404 -5.05 17.50 -21.07
N CYS A 405 -5.86 16.97 -20.15
CA CYS A 405 -6.32 15.58 -20.22
C CYS A 405 -7.38 15.39 -21.31
N THR A 406 -7.15 14.45 -22.22
CA THR A 406 -8.10 14.04 -23.27
C THR A 406 -8.66 12.62 -23.06
N SER A 407 -8.34 12.00 -21.92
CA SER A 407 -8.80 10.64 -21.62
C SER A 407 -10.23 10.65 -21.09
N GLU A 408 -11.15 10.09 -21.88
CA GLU A 408 -12.55 9.85 -21.47
C GLU A 408 -12.64 8.82 -20.34
N ARG A 409 -11.72 7.85 -20.29
CA ARG A 409 -11.61 6.90 -19.17
C ARG A 409 -11.37 7.64 -17.86
N CYS A 410 -10.50 8.64 -17.85
CA CYS A 410 -10.24 9.45 -16.66
C CYS A 410 -11.45 10.31 -16.25
N LEU A 411 -12.29 10.75 -17.21
CA LEU A 411 -13.52 11.47 -16.88
C LEU A 411 -14.52 10.54 -16.20
N ALA A 412 -14.86 9.44 -16.87
CA ALA A 412 -15.85 8.48 -16.39
C ALA A 412 -15.46 7.87 -15.02
N GLN A 413 -14.17 7.58 -14.83
CA GLN A 413 -13.67 7.09 -13.56
C GLN A 413 -13.82 8.13 -12.43
N LYS A 414 -13.53 9.42 -12.70
CA LYS A 414 -13.70 10.48 -11.70
C LYS A 414 -15.16 10.73 -11.36
N GLU A 415 -16.03 10.77 -12.36
CA GLU A 415 -17.49 10.92 -12.19
C GLU A 415 -18.05 9.77 -11.36
N PHE A 416 -17.61 8.53 -11.61
CA PHE A 416 -17.99 7.36 -10.82
C PHE A 416 -17.70 7.57 -9.33
N PHE A 417 -16.45 7.82 -8.94
CA PHE A 417 -16.12 7.98 -7.52
C PHE A 417 -16.74 9.24 -6.91
N ALA A 418 -16.91 10.33 -7.67
CA ALA A 418 -17.61 11.52 -7.18
C ALA A 418 -19.09 11.21 -6.83
N GLY A 419 -19.78 10.47 -7.71
CA GLY A 419 -21.18 10.09 -7.55
C GLY A 419 -21.44 9.15 -6.37
N GLN A 420 -20.43 8.39 -5.92
CA GLN A 420 -20.56 7.50 -4.76
C GLN A 420 -20.78 8.27 -3.44
N THR A 421 -20.43 9.56 -3.36
CA THR A 421 -20.62 10.34 -2.11
C THR A 421 -22.08 10.36 -1.67
N GLN A 422 -23.01 10.54 -2.61
CA GLN A 422 -24.45 10.55 -2.31
C GLN A 422 -24.94 9.20 -1.75
N GLN A 423 -24.35 8.08 -2.18
CA GLN A 423 -24.68 6.75 -1.68
C GLN A 423 -24.08 6.44 -0.32
N ILE A 424 -22.91 7.03 -0.02
CA ILE A 424 -22.28 6.93 1.29
C ILE A 424 -23.09 7.73 2.31
N GLU A 425 -23.47 8.97 1.98
CA GLU A 425 -24.30 9.82 2.84
C GLU A 425 -25.68 9.20 3.10
N ALA A 426 -26.32 8.59 2.09
CA ALA A 426 -27.61 7.90 2.26
C ALA A 426 -27.53 6.62 3.13
N ALA A 427 -26.33 6.13 3.44
CA ALA A 427 -26.09 4.94 4.26
C ALA A 427 -25.56 5.27 5.68
N VAL A 428 -25.40 6.55 6.01
CA VAL A 428 -25.12 7.07 7.36
C VAL A 428 -26.43 7.46 8.00
#